data_AF-V5ACG1-F1
#
_entry.id   AF-V5ACG1-F1
#
_cell.length_a   1.000
_cell.length_b   1.000
_cell.length_c   1.000
_cell.angle_alpha   90.00
_cell.angle_beta   90.00
_cell.angle_gamma   90.00
#
_symmetry.space_group_name_H-M   'P 1'
#
loop_
_entity.id
_entity.type
_entity.pdbx_description
1 polymer ?
#
loop_
_entity_poly.entity_id
_entity_poly.type
_entity_poly.pdbx_seq_one_letter_code
_entity_poly.pdbx_strand_id
1 'polypeptide(L)'
;MLSRVAAVKAPNKHNRRGVTGSSGRRREGGESERQRPNMSRHHFYSAVLLLVTTMCCDTCGAAAAKENDGKSDLRSAEELQWVNLFVPQTTPVLPEGGGTPGTKRDAFASPSLVSAGGVLAAFAEGHMNAQYTADGKLIKPLSSAVVAEYIDSSWDWFTLVEKVSESTWKAYTVLGKAEGKGNLDVVLSPTTTMKGNKVFLLVGSTALSYVNGSWETGQPGSETGCW
;
A
#
# COMPACT_ATOMS: atom_id res chain seq x y z
N MET A 1 -11.56 -60.81 -9.24
CA MET A 1 -11.68 -60.50 -10.68
C MET A 1 -13.03 -59.86 -10.93
N LEU A 2 -13.12 -58.54 -11.02
CA LEU A 2 -14.25 -57.86 -11.63
C LEU A 2 -13.73 -56.61 -12.35
N SER A 3 -14.27 -56.44 -13.55
CA SER A 3 -13.83 -55.56 -14.63
C SER A 3 -14.98 -54.60 -14.96
N ARG A 4 -14.63 -53.45 -15.58
CA ARG A 4 -15.47 -52.51 -16.37
C ARG A 4 -16.40 -51.58 -15.57
N VAL A 5 -16.28 -50.24 -15.63
CA VAL A 5 -16.29 -49.23 -16.73
C VAL A 5 -17.67 -48.55 -16.88
N ALA A 6 -17.60 -47.21 -17.01
CA ALA A 6 -18.47 -46.29 -17.75
C ALA A 6 -19.58 -45.47 -17.05
N ALA A 7 -19.33 -44.15 -17.13
CA ALA A 7 -20.17 -43.11 -17.71
C ALA A 7 -21.42 -42.63 -16.94
N VAL A 8 -21.26 -41.42 -16.38
CA VAL A 8 -22.33 -40.53 -15.89
C VAL A 8 -23.10 -39.94 -17.07
N LYS A 9 -24.42 -40.11 -17.05
CA LYS A 9 -25.37 -39.52 -18.01
C LYS A 9 -25.93 -38.18 -17.51
N ALA A 10 -26.14 -37.30 -18.47
CA ALA A 10 -26.67 -35.94 -18.40
C ALA A 10 -28.06 -35.78 -17.75
N PRO A 11 -28.41 -34.58 -17.26
CA PRO A 11 -29.75 -34.29 -16.78
C PRO A 11 -30.76 -34.07 -17.92
N ASN A 12 -31.94 -34.60 -17.64
CA ASN A 12 -33.09 -34.79 -18.49
C ASN A 12 -33.95 -33.51 -18.62
N LYS A 13 -34.62 -33.40 -19.77
CA LYS A 13 -35.60 -32.38 -20.18
C LYS A 13 -36.75 -32.24 -19.17
N HIS A 14 -37.35 -31.04 -19.08
CA HIS A 14 -38.80 -30.86 -19.26
C HIS A 14 -39.18 -29.48 -19.82
N ASN A 15 -39.99 -29.53 -20.88
CA ASN A 15 -40.49 -28.44 -21.72
C ASN A 15 -41.82 -27.88 -21.19
N ARG A 16 -42.08 -26.57 -21.38
CA ARG A 16 -43.35 -26.00 -21.91
C ARG A 16 -43.01 -24.70 -22.66
N ARG A 17 -43.04 -24.68 -24.01
CA ARG A 17 -44.15 -24.18 -24.89
C ARG A 17 -44.60 -22.76 -24.52
N GLY A 18 -44.61 -21.74 -25.39
CA GLY A 18 -44.28 -21.58 -26.81
C GLY A 18 -45.04 -20.38 -27.43
N VAL A 19 -44.43 -19.76 -28.46
CA VAL A 19 -45.06 -19.02 -29.60
C VAL A 19 -45.61 -17.61 -29.25
N THR A 20 -45.32 -16.46 -29.92
CA THR A 20 -45.21 -16.05 -31.36
C THR A 20 -44.45 -14.69 -31.40
N GLY A 21 -43.52 -14.38 -32.33
CA GLY A 21 -43.72 -13.61 -33.60
C GLY A 21 -44.10 -12.12 -33.37
N SER A 22 -43.57 -11.05 -33.97
CA SER A 22 -42.92 -10.83 -35.28
C SER A 22 -42.45 -9.35 -35.44
N SER A 23 -41.36 -9.14 -36.19
CA SER A 23 -41.09 -8.14 -37.25
C SER A 23 -41.50 -6.64 -37.18
N GLY A 24 -40.52 -5.80 -37.57
CA GLY A 24 -40.72 -4.55 -38.36
C GLY A 24 -40.77 -3.27 -37.51
N ARG A 25 -40.32 -2.08 -37.94
CA ARG A 25 -39.80 -1.53 -39.20
C ARG A 25 -39.26 -0.12 -38.88
N ARG A 26 -38.27 0.36 -39.65
CA ARG A 26 -37.61 1.67 -39.59
C ARG A 26 -38.51 2.91 -39.84
N ARG A 27 -37.92 4.09 -39.51
CA ARG A 27 -38.08 5.49 -40.01
C ARG A 27 -38.93 6.41 -39.12
N GLU A 28 -38.68 7.71 -38.90
CA GLU A 28 -37.65 8.71 -39.26
C GLU A 28 -38.10 10.06 -38.64
N GLY A 29 -37.17 10.98 -38.28
CA GLY A 29 -37.40 12.44 -38.28
C GLY A 29 -37.86 13.16 -36.99
N GLY A 30 -37.21 14.29 -36.68
CA GLY A 30 -37.87 15.48 -36.10
C GLY A 30 -37.30 16.07 -34.80
N GLU A 31 -36.69 17.25 -34.89
CA GLU A 31 -36.11 18.09 -33.82
C GLU A 31 -37.15 18.61 -32.80
N SER A 32 -36.74 18.77 -31.52
CA SER A 32 -36.92 19.97 -30.66
C SER A 32 -36.85 19.63 -29.17
N GLU A 33 -35.78 20.03 -28.46
CA GLU A 33 -35.88 20.75 -27.18
C GLU A 33 -34.53 21.25 -26.63
N ARG A 34 -34.59 22.38 -25.92
CA ARG A 34 -33.48 23.08 -25.28
C ARG A 34 -33.03 22.38 -23.99
N GLN A 35 -31.72 22.35 -23.83
CA GLN A 35 -30.92 22.07 -22.63
C GLN A 35 -31.55 22.50 -21.29
N ARG A 36 -31.71 21.53 -20.36
CA ARG A 36 -31.67 21.77 -18.91
C ARG A 36 -31.02 20.61 -18.14
N PRO A 37 -30.36 20.93 -17.00
CA PRO A 37 -29.25 20.18 -16.44
C PRO A 37 -29.73 19.05 -15.54
N ASN A 38 -29.26 17.83 -15.80
CA ASN A 38 -29.56 16.70 -14.93
C ASN A 38 -28.60 16.70 -13.73
N MET A 39 -28.93 17.52 -12.73
CA MET A 39 -28.35 17.41 -11.39
C MET A 39 -28.90 16.14 -10.72
N SER A 40 -28.29 15.01 -11.04
CA SER A 40 -28.51 13.76 -10.29
C SER A 40 -27.24 12.91 -10.18
N ARG A 41 -26.18 13.24 -10.92
CA ARG A 41 -24.92 12.48 -10.94
C ARG A 41 -23.98 12.78 -9.77
N HIS A 42 -24.14 13.92 -9.09
CA HIS A 42 -23.29 14.26 -7.94
C HIS A 42 -23.71 13.55 -6.64
N HIS A 43 -25.01 13.29 -6.43
CA HIS A 43 -25.46 12.56 -5.24
C HIS A 43 -25.10 11.07 -5.27
N PHE A 44 -25.04 10.47 -6.47
CA PHE A 44 -24.60 9.08 -6.61
C PHE A 44 -23.11 8.88 -6.32
N TYR A 45 -22.24 9.80 -6.76
CA TYR A 45 -20.82 9.75 -6.41
C TYR A 45 -20.59 9.95 -4.91
N SER A 46 -21.35 10.86 -4.30
CA SER A 46 -21.26 11.14 -2.87
C SER A 46 -21.76 9.98 -2.00
N ALA A 47 -22.84 9.29 -2.41
CA ALA A 47 -23.34 8.11 -1.72
C ALA A 47 -22.41 6.89 -1.86
N VAL A 48 -21.78 6.71 -3.03
CA VAL A 48 -20.79 5.63 -3.24
C VAL A 48 -19.50 5.90 -2.46
N LEU A 49 -19.03 7.15 -2.40
CA LEU A 49 -17.90 7.53 -1.53
C LEU A 49 -18.20 7.26 -0.05
N LEU A 50 -19.42 7.56 0.42
CA LEU A 50 -19.85 7.26 1.79
C LEU A 50 -19.91 5.75 2.08
N LEU A 51 -20.35 4.93 1.12
CA LEU A 51 -20.41 3.47 1.28
C LEU A 51 -19.02 2.82 1.33
N VAL A 52 -18.05 3.37 0.60
CA VAL A 52 -16.67 2.88 0.60
C VAL A 52 -15.94 3.28 1.90
N THR A 53 -16.24 4.45 2.48
CA THR A 53 -15.63 4.88 3.74
C THR A 53 -16.21 4.16 4.95
N THR A 54 -17.48 3.73 4.94
CA THR A 54 -18.06 2.95 6.06
C THR A 54 -17.64 1.48 6.02
N MET A 55 -17.52 0.87 4.83
CA MET A 55 -17.09 -0.54 4.70
C MET A 55 -15.62 -0.78 5.05
N CYS A 56 -14.76 0.25 5.03
CA CYS A 56 -13.36 0.15 5.44
C CYS A 56 -13.12 0.50 6.92
N CYS A 57 -14.16 0.91 7.66
CA CYS A 57 -14.04 1.37 9.05
C CYS A 57 -15.09 0.79 10.00
N ASP A 58 -15.80 -0.27 9.62
CA ASP A 58 -16.68 -0.99 10.54
C ASP A 58 -15.91 -2.09 11.27
N THR A 59 -15.32 -1.65 12.39
CA THR A 59 -15.47 -2.28 13.70
C THR A 59 -15.83 -3.77 13.72
N CYS A 60 -14.89 -4.56 14.24
CA CYS A 60 -15.15 -5.85 14.85
C CYS A 60 -16.38 -5.72 15.79
N GLY A 61 -17.54 -6.18 15.33
CA GLY A 61 -18.70 -6.40 16.18
C GLY A 61 -18.38 -7.54 17.15
N ALA A 62 -17.76 -7.20 18.28
CA ALA A 62 -17.65 -8.12 19.39
C ALA A 62 -19.06 -8.37 19.94
N ALA A 63 -19.63 -9.53 19.60
CA ALA A 63 -20.74 -10.08 20.34
C ALA A 63 -20.37 -10.13 21.83
N ALA A 64 -21.27 -9.65 22.69
CA ALA A 64 -21.05 -9.59 24.13
C ALA A 64 -20.73 -10.98 24.70
N ALA A 65 -19.46 -11.25 24.93
CA ALA A 65 -19.01 -12.30 25.82
C ALA A 65 -18.78 -11.68 27.20
N LYS A 66 -19.48 -12.25 28.19
CA LYS A 66 -19.56 -11.82 29.58
C LYS A 66 -18.20 -11.45 30.19
N GLU A 67 -18.27 -10.42 31.02
CA GLU A 67 -17.40 -10.08 32.16
C GLU A 67 -16.41 -11.18 32.55
N ASN A 68 -15.13 -10.85 32.46
CA ASN A 68 -14.18 -11.25 33.49
C ASN A 68 -13.27 -10.04 33.78
N ASP A 69 -13.30 -9.66 35.04
CA ASP A 69 -12.62 -8.52 35.64
C ASP A 69 -11.11 -8.57 35.43
N GLY A 70 -10.52 -7.47 34.97
CA GLY A 70 -9.08 -7.37 34.82
C GLY A 70 -8.62 -6.16 34.02
N LYS A 71 -8.84 -4.96 34.57
CA LYS A 71 -8.05 -3.75 34.29
C LYS A 71 -7.89 -3.40 32.80
N SER A 72 -8.95 -2.85 32.20
CA SER A 72 -8.84 -2.12 30.94
C SER A 72 -8.17 -0.77 31.18
N ASP A 73 -6.83 -0.75 31.27
CA ASP A 73 -6.03 0.48 31.24
C ASP A 73 -6.18 1.24 29.90
N LEU A 74 -6.90 0.68 28.92
CA LEU A 74 -7.20 1.29 27.62
C LEU A 74 -8.17 2.48 27.67
N ARG A 75 -8.70 2.84 28.85
CA ARG A 75 -9.62 4.00 29.01
C ARG A 75 -8.97 5.23 29.64
N SER A 76 -7.69 5.17 29.98
CA SER A 76 -6.90 6.36 30.27
C SER A 76 -6.13 6.76 29.02
N ALA A 77 -6.84 7.32 28.04
CA ALA A 77 -6.22 8.09 26.96
C ALA A 77 -5.69 9.43 27.52
N GLU A 78 -4.98 9.39 28.65
CA GLU A 78 -4.09 10.47 29.06
C GLU A 78 -3.07 10.63 27.94
N GLU A 79 -3.21 11.72 27.20
CA GLU A 79 -2.29 12.27 26.21
C GLU A 79 -1.35 11.23 25.59
N LEU A 80 -1.85 10.46 24.61
CA LEU A 80 -0.98 9.61 23.79
C LEU A 80 0.17 10.46 23.24
N GLN A 81 1.37 10.24 23.78
CA GLN A 81 2.57 10.92 23.34
C GLN A 81 3.04 10.25 22.05
N TRP A 82 3.39 11.05 21.05
CA TRP A 82 3.82 10.58 19.74
C TRP A 82 5.02 11.38 19.25
N VAL A 83 5.84 10.74 18.41
CA VAL A 83 6.99 11.35 17.75
C VAL A 83 7.00 10.89 16.30
N ASN A 84 7.28 11.81 15.37
CA ASN A 84 7.42 11.47 13.97
C ASN A 84 8.85 10.99 13.70
N LEU A 85 8.99 9.70 13.39
CA LEU A 85 10.25 9.11 12.94
C LEU A 85 10.59 9.56 11.51
N PHE A 86 9.63 9.34 10.59
CA PHE A 86 9.77 9.67 9.18
C PHE A 86 8.96 10.91 8.82
N VAL A 87 9.65 12.03 8.56
CA VAL A 87 9.03 13.30 8.17
C VAL A 87 9.36 13.61 6.71
N PRO A 88 8.37 13.65 5.80
CA PRO A 88 8.58 14.01 4.40
C PRO A 88 9.32 15.33 4.25
N GLN A 89 10.24 15.41 3.28
CA GLN A 89 11.06 16.60 3.00
C GLN A 89 11.95 17.10 4.16
N THR A 90 12.02 16.37 5.27
CA THR A 90 12.79 16.73 6.47
C THR A 90 13.77 15.63 6.85
N THR A 91 13.31 14.38 7.08
CA THR A 91 14.18 13.28 7.50
C THR A 91 15.19 12.95 6.41
N PRO A 92 16.50 13.07 6.67
CA PRO A 92 17.52 12.72 5.69
C PRO A 92 17.66 11.20 5.59
N VAL A 93 17.67 10.68 4.36
CA VAL A 93 17.87 9.25 4.07
C VAL A 93 19.24 9.04 3.44
N LEU A 94 20.11 8.33 4.13
CA LEU A 94 21.42 7.94 3.61
C LEU A 94 21.32 6.67 2.75
N PRO A 95 22.17 6.53 1.71
CA PRO A 95 22.32 5.26 1.00
C PRO A 95 22.98 4.20 1.89
N GLU A 96 22.76 2.94 1.54
CA GLU A 96 23.47 1.80 2.14
C GLU A 96 25.00 1.98 1.93
N GLY A 97 25.78 1.85 3.00
CA GLY A 97 27.24 2.05 2.98
C GLY A 97 27.72 3.49 3.29
N GLY A 98 26.79 4.42 3.52
CA GLY A 98 27.11 5.80 3.88
C GLY A 98 27.48 6.67 2.67
N GLY A 99 27.03 7.93 2.71
CA GLY A 99 27.27 8.92 1.67
C GLY A 99 26.55 10.21 2.02
N THR A 100 27.20 11.35 1.82
CA THR A 100 26.60 12.67 2.01
C THR A 100 26.52 13.41 0.68
N PRO A 101 25.46 14.23 0.47
CA PRO A 101 24.35 14.51 1.38
C PRO A 101 23.27 13.41 1.38
N GLY A 102 22.55 13.27 2.49
CA GLY A 102 21.36 12.41 2.55
C GLY A 102 20.24 12.94 1.66
N THR A 103 19.49 12.03 1.05
CA THR A 103 18.37 12.36 0.17
C THR A 103 17.09 12.56 0.97
N LYS A 104 16.31 13.58 0.57
CA LYS A 104 14.96 13.79 1.10
C LYS A 104 13.97 12.97 0.30
N ARG A 105 12.93 12.48 0.98
CA ARG A 105 11.80 11.76 0.36
C ARG A 105 10.57 12.64 0.33
N ASP A 106 9.75 12.45 -0.70
CA ASP A 106 8.50 13.16 -0.88
C ASP A 106 7.39 12.67 0.03
N ALA A 107 7.43 11.39 0.38
CA ALA A 107 6.49 10.76 1.32
C ALA A 107 7.12 9.53 1.97
N PHE A 108 6.54 9.13 3.10
CA PHE A 108 6.79 7.84 3.73
C PHE A 108 5.48 7.07 3.89
N ALA A 109 5.47 5.79 3.56
CA ALA A 109 4.27 4.97 3.56
C ALA A 109 4.55 3.54 4.06
N SER A 110 3.48 2.80 4.35
CA SER A 110 3.53 1.38 4.75
C SER A 110 4.55 1.08 5.85
N PRO A 111 4.37 1.67 7.05
CA PRO A 111 5.31 1.46 8.14
C PRO A 111 5.33 0.00 8.59
N SER A 112 6.50 -0.47 9.02
CA SER A 112 6.70 -1.76 9.67
C SER A 112 7.66 -1.62 10.84
N LEU A 113 7.46 -2.40 11.90
CA LEU A 113 8.25 -2.28 13.12
C LEU A 113 8.62 -3.67 13.61
N VAL A 114 9.88 -3.85 14.00
CA VAL A 114 10.39 -5.10 14.56
C VAL A 114 11.39 -4.83 15.68
N SER A 115 11.36 -5.65 16.71
CA SER A 115 12.37 -5.65 17.77
C SER A 115 13.17 -6.95 17.66
N ALA A 116 14.50 -6.85 17.53
CA ALA A 116 15.40 -7.99 17.45
C ALA A 116 16.74 -7.65 18.10
N GLY A 117 17.28 -8.55 18.93
CA GLY A 117 18.61 -8.38 19.53
C GLY A 117 18.77 -7.14 20.42
N GLY A 118 17.70 -6.60 21.00
CA GLY A 118 17.74 -5.38 21.82
C GLY A 118 17.72 -4.08 21.01
N VAL A 119 17.42 -4.14 19.71
CA VAL A 119 17.24 -2.96 18.85
C VAL A 119 15.83 -2.99 18.28
N LEU A 120 15.15 -1.85 18.36
CA LEU A 120 13.90 -1.61 17.65
C LEU A 120 14.23 -0.98 16.30
N ALA A 121 13.74 -1.55 15.22
CA ALA A 121 13.93 -1.03 13.87
C ALA A 121 12.57 -0.66 13.27
N ALA A 122 12.42 0.60 12.90
CA ALA A 122 11.26 1.14 12.20
C ALA A 122 11.58 1.21 10.71
N PHE A 123 10.72 0.63 9.88
CA PHE A 123 10.84 0.60 8.43
C PHE A 123 9.69 1.35 7.78
N ALA A 124 9.95 1.93 6.61
CA ALA A 124 8.92 2.53 5.77
C ALA A 124 9.33 2.48 4.30
N GLU A 125 8.37 2.65 3.40
CA GLU A 125 8.65 3.02 2.02
C GLU A 125 9.00 4.52 1.96
N GLY A 126 10.20 4.86 1.51
CA GLY A 126 10.59 6.24 1.18
C GLY A 126 10.34 6.53 -0.29
N HIS A 127 9.33 7.33 -0.59
CA HIS A 127 8.90 7.66 -1.96
C HIS A 127 9.62 8.87 -2.54
N MET A 128 9.87 8.83 -3.84
CA MET A 128 10.25 9.98 -4.66
C MET A 128 9.28 10.12 -5.82
N ASN A 129 8.72 11.31 -5.97
CA ASN A 129 7.74 11.63 -7.00
C ASN A 129 8.36 11.57 -8.39
N ALA A 130 7.52 11.19 -9.36
CA ALA A 130 7.86 11.29 -10.76
C ALA A 130 8.16 12.75 -11.15
N GLN A 131 9.18 12.95 -11.97
CA GLN A 131 9.54 14.26 -12.49
C GLN A 131 9.18 14.36 -13.96
N TYR A 132 8.56 15.47 -14.34
CA TYR A 132 8.10 15.74 -15.71
C TYR A 132 8.71 17.03 -16.24
N THR A 133 8.89 17.12 -17.55
CA THR A 133 9.16 18.39 -18.22
C THR A 133 7.90 19.27 -18.24
N ALA A 134 8.04 20.54 -18.60
CA ALA A 134 6.91 21.47 -18.70
C ALA A 134 5.87 21.05 -19.76
N ASP A 135 6.30 20.32 -20.79
CA ASP A 135 5.45 19.71 -21.84
C ASP A 135 4.87 18.34 -21.44
N GLY A 136 5.08 17.89 -20.20
CA GLY A 136 4.45 16.68 -19.65
C GLY A 136 5.20 15.37 -19.94
N LYS A 137 6.42 15.43 -20.47
CA LYS A 137 7.23 14.24 -20.73
C LYS A 137 7.89 13.74 -19.44
N LEU A 138 7.76 12.44 -19.16
CA LEU A 138 8.36 11.80 -17.98
C LEU A 138 9.89 11.82 -18.07
N ILE A 139 10.54 12.50 -17.11
CA ILE A 139 12.00 12.57 -16.96
C ILE A 139 12.48 11.43 -16.05
N LYS A 140 11.88 11.32 -14.86
CA LYS A 140 12.17 10.29 -13.87
C LYS A 140 10.86 9.67 -13.40
N PRO A 141 10.74 8.33 -13.41
CA PRO A 141 9.56 7.68 -12.86
C PRO A 141 9.46 7.87 -11.35
N LEU A 142 8.27 7.61 -10.81
CA LEU A 142 8.10 7.43 -9.38
C LEU A 142 8.97 6.27 -8.92
N SER A 143 9.63 6.45 -7.79
CA SER A 143 10.49 5.42 -7.22
C SER A 143 10.30 5.35 -5.72
N SER A 144 10.62 4.19 -5.15
CA SER A 144 10.61 3.99 -3.71
C SER A 144 11.76 3.10 -3.29
N ALA A 145 12.20 3.28 -2.05
CA ALA A 145 13.16 2.41 -1.39
C ALA A 145 12.68 2.11 0.03
N VAL A 146 13.01 0.94 0.58
CA VAL A 146 12.78 0.67 1.99
C VAL A 146 13.83 1.43 2.76
N VAL A 147 13.35 2.25 3.69
CA VAL A 147 14.17 2.97 4.64
C VAL A 147 14.00 2.38 6.03
N ALA A 148 15.03 2.49 6.86
CA ALA A 148 14.99 2.08 8.25
C ALA A 148 15.61 3.12 9.17
N GLU A 149 15.04 3.24 10.35
CA GLU A 149 15.61 3.92 11.51
C GLU A 149 15.78 2.91 12.64
N TYR A 150 16.86 3.07 13.41
CA TYR A 150 17.23 2.17 14.48
C TYR A 150 17.15 2.90 15.81
N ILE A 151 16.41 2.33 16.73
CA ILE A 151 16.11 2.86 18.05
C ILE A 151 16.67 1.87 19.05
N ASP A 152 17.47 2.36 20.00
CA ASP A 152 17.92 1.53 21.11
C ASP A 152 16.69 1.18 21.97
N SER A 153 16.45 -0.12 22.17
CA SER A 153 15.30 -0.57 22.95
C SER A 153 15.40 -0.24 24.44
N SER A 154 16.57 0.19 24.92
CA SER A 154 16.74 0.65 26.30
C SER A 154 16.36 2.10 26.53
N TRP A 155 16.05 2.88 25.49
CA TRP A 155 15.69 4.30 25.63
C TRP A 155 14.29 4.45 26.25
N ASP A 156 14.17 5.36 27.20
CA ASP A 156 12.86 5.83 27.65
C ASP A 156 12.24 6.80 26.64
N TRP A 157 10.98 7.17 26.87
CA TRP A 157 10.23 8.05 25.99
C TRP A 157 10.92 9.41 25.76
N PHE A 158 11.45 10.03 26.82
CA PHE A 158 12.06 11.35 26.72
C PHE A 158 13.38 11.30 25.94
N THR A 159 14.19 10.26 26.18
CA THR A 159 15.42 9.99 25.44
C THR A 159 15.12 9.79 23.95
N LEU A 160 14.08 9.03 23.61
CA LEU A 160 13.66 8.85 22.22
C LEU A 160 13.28 10.18 21.57
N VAL A 161 12.44 10.98 22.22
CA VAL A 161 12.01 12.29 21.69
C VAL A 161 13.19 13.23 21.50
N GLU A 162 14.12 13.27 22.47
CA GLU A 162 15.34 14.06 22.37
C GLU A 162 16.17 13.61 21.16
N LYS A 163 16.44 12.31 21.03
CA LYS A 163 17.27 11.74 19.95
C LYS A 163 16.68 11.97 18.56
N VAL A 164 15.36 11.80 18.40
CA VAL A 164 14.69 12.02 17.11
C VAL A 164 14.70 13.51 16.70
N SER A 165 14.81 14.42 17.67
CA SER A 165 14.90 15.86 17.40
C SER A 165 16.31 16.35 17.03
N GLU A 166 17.34 15.53 17.24
CA GLU A 166 18.73 15.88 16.90
C GLU A 166 18.93 15.93 15.38
N SER A 167 19.79 16.84 14.92
CA SER A 167 20.19 16.93 13.49
C SER A 167 20.99 15.72 13.00
N THR A 168 21.46 14.88 13.92
CA THR A 168 22.15 13.61 13.67
C THR A 168 21.17 12.49 13.31
N TRP A 169 19.87 12.66 13.63
CA TRP A 169 18.82 11.69 13.34
C TRP A 169 18.65 11.52 11.83
N LYS A 170 18.69 10.27 11.39
CA LYS A 170 18.69 9.92 9.97
C LYS A 170 18.21 8.51 9.75
N ALA A 171 17.52 8.34 8.64
CA ALA A 171 17.12 7.05 8.12
C ALA A 171 18.18 6.52 7.15
N TYR A 172 18.15 5.21 6.92
CA TYR A 172 19.04 4.52 6.01
C TYR A 172 18.24 3.76 4.97
N THR A 173 18.64 3.83 3.71
CA THR A 173 18.11 2.94 2.68
C THR A 173 18.65 1.54 2.95
N VAL A 174 17.75 0.57 3.15
CA VAL A 174 18.09 -0.84 3.43
C VAL A 174 17.78 -1.76 2.25
N LEU A 175 16.89 -1.34 1.35
CA LEU A 175 16.58 -2.08 0.14
C LEU A 175 16.02 -1.14 -0.92
N GLY A 176 16.42 -1.34 -2.18
CA GLY A 176 15.97 -0.54 -3.32
C GLY A 176 17.10 0.31 -3.90
N LYS A 177 16.76 1.08 -4.95
CA LYS A 177 17.73 1.89 -5.67
C LYS A 177 17.96 3.23 -4.97
N ALA A 178 19.09 3.37 -4.30
CA ALA A 178 19.55 4.65 -3.78
C ALA A 178 20.35 5.39 -4.88
N GLU A 179 19.82 6.52 -5.38
CA GLU A 179 20.52 7.43 -6.31
C GLU A 179 21.26 6.73 -7.47
N GLY A 180 20.64 5.71 -8.07
CA GLY A 180 21.21 4.97 -9.22
C GLY A 180 22.04 3.73 -8.86
N LYS A 181 22.22 3.42 -7.58
CA LYS A 181 22.80 2.15 -7.09
C LYS A 181 21.69 1.27 -6.50
N GLY A 182 21.58 0.04 -6.97
CA GLY A 182 20.55 -0.93 -6.59
C GLY A 182 19.69 -1.38 -7.77
N ASN A 183 18.99 -2.50 -7.62
CA ASN A 183 18.33 -3.21 -8.73
C ASN A 183 16.80 -3.00 -8.79
N LEU A 184 16.20 -2.35 -7.79
CA LEU A 184 14.75 -2.21 -7.66
C LEU A 184 14.35 -0.74 -7.67
N ASP A 185 13.55 -0.32 -8.65
CA ASP A 185 13.11 1.06 -8.80
C ASP A 185 11.88 1.37 -7.93
N VAL A 186 11.03 0.38 -7.67
CA VAL A 186 9.87 0.50 -6.78
C VAL A 186 9.84 -0.68 -5.82
N VAL A 187 9.72 -0.38 -4.53
CA VAL A 187 9.46 -1.35 -3.46
C VAL A 187 8.23 -0.96 -2.65
N LEU A 188 7.45 -1.94 -2.25
CA LEU A 188 6.12 -1.77 -1.66
C LEU A 188 5.93 -2.70 -0.46
N SER A 189 5.12 -2.24 0.48
CA SER A 189 4.60 -2.96 1.63
C SER A 189 5.68 -3.73 2.42
N PRO A 190 6.72 -3.04 2.92
CA PRO A 190 7.71 -3.69 3.76
C PRO A 190 7.01 -4.35 4.95
N THR A 191 7.22 -5.65 5.06
CA THR A 191 6.65 -6.49 6.11
C THR A 191 7.80 -7.14 6.84
N THR A 192 7.94 -6.82 8.12
CA THR A 192 9.05 -7.31 8.94
C THR A 192 8.60 -8.37 9.93
N THR A 193 9.50 -9.31 10.21
CA THR A 193 9.38 -10.26 11.31
C THR A 193 10.78 -10.59 11.85
N MET A 194 10.86 -11.28 12.98
CA MET A 194 12.14 -11.69 13.54
C MET A 194 12.20 -13.18 13.85
N LYS A 195 13.41 -13.73 13.81
CA LYS A 195 13.71 -15.06 14.34
C LYS A 195 15.03 -15.02 15.09
N GLY A 196 14.97 -15.13 16.41
CA GLY A 196 16.12 -14.83 17.26
C GLY A 196 16.54 -13.37 17.12
N ASN A 197 17.83 -13.12 16.89
CA ASN A 197 18.35 -11.76 16.72
C ASN A 197 18.37 -11.30 15.24
N LYS A 198 17.71 -12.03 14.34
CA LYS A 198 17.68 -11.71 12.91
C LYS A 198 16.34 -11.10 12.51
N VAL A 199 16.39 -10.10 11.65
CA VAL A 199 15.23 -9.46 11.02
C VAL A 199 15.05 -10.03 9.62
N PHE A 200 13.82 -10.43 9.33
CA PHE A 200 13.37 -10.86 8.01
C PHE A 200 12.48 -9.76 7.44
N LEU A 201 12.75 -9.36 6.20
CA LEU A 201 12.01 -8.34 5.48
C LEU A 201 11.43 -8.97 4.21
N LEU A 202 10.11 -8.88 4.05
CA LEU A 202 9.40 -9.20 2.82
C LEU A 202 8.90 -7.90 2.20
N VAL A 203 9.17 -7.69 0.92
CA VAL A 203 8.68 -6.53 0.16
C VAL A 203 8.11 -6.96 -1.19
N GLY A 204 7.10 -6.26 -1.67
CA GLY A 204 6.78 -6.25 -3.10
C GLY A 204 7.82 -5.41 -3.84
N SER A 205 8.18 -5.80 -5.05
CA SER A 205 9.16 -5.07 -5.85
C SER A 205 8.75 -5.01 -7.31
N THR A 206 9.20 -3.96 -8.00
CA THR A 206 9.05 -3.84 -9.46
C THR A 206 10.24 -3.05 -10.01
N ALA A 207 10.85 -3.58 -11.06
CA ALA A 207 11.89 -2.90 -11.81
C ALA A 207 11.27 -2.03 -12.91
N LEU A 208 11.91 -0.90 -13.21
CA LEU A 208 11.54 -0.02 -14.32
C LEU A 208 12.66 -0.02 -15.36
N SER A 209 12.30 -0.06 -16.63
CA SER A 209 13.25 -0.02 -17.73
C SER A 209 12.88 1.06 -18.74
N TYR A 210 13.85 1.66 -19.41
CA TYR A 210 13.59 2.65 -20.45
C TYR A 210 13.79 2.02 -21.82
N VAL A 211 12.69 1.81 -22.53
CA VAL A 211 12.66 1.09 -23.82
C VAL A 211 11.96 1.97 -24.85
N ASN A 212 12.58 2.14 -26.03
CA ASN A 212 12.02 2.86 -27.18
C ASN A 212 11.43 4.26 -26.88
N GLY A 213 12.03 5.00 -25.93
CA GLY A 213 11.60 6.36 -25.60
C GLY A 213 10.55 6.45 -24.49
N SER A 214 10.12 5.34 -23.92
CA SER A 214 9.16 5.25 -22.81
C SER A 214 9.67 4.41 -21.65
N TRP A 215 9.19 4.72 -20.44
CA TRP A 215 9.43 3.87 -19.26
C TRP A 215 8.43 2.71 -19.25
N GLU A 216 8.95 1.49 -19.15
CA GLU A 216 8.18 0.26 -19.04
C GLU A 216 8.34 -0.35 -17.65
N THR A 217 7.25 -0.91 -17.15
CA THR A 217 7.20 -1.59 -15.86
C THR A 217 7.52 -3.07 -16.05
N GLY A 218 8.53 -3.56 -15.33
CA GLY A 218 8.89 -4.97 -15.29
C GLY A 218 7.82 -5.81 -14.61
N GLN A 219 8.02 -7.13 -14.59
CA GLN A 219 7.11 -8.01 -13.87
C GLN A 219 7.17 -7.72 -12.37
N PRO A 220 6.03 -7.55 -11.69
CA PRO A 220 6.00 -7.45 -10.23
C PRO A 220 6.57 -8.72 -9.60
N GLY A 221 7.35 -8.53 -8.55
CA GLY A 221 7.96 -9.60 -7.78
C GLY A 221 7.81 -9.40 -6.27
N SER A 222 8.37 -10.33 -5.52
CA SER A 222 8.54 -10.22 -4.07
C SER A 222 9.99 -10.51 -3.72
N GLU A 223 10.60 -9.65 -2.93
CA GLU A 223 11.97 -9.83 -2.46
C GLU A 223 11.96 -10.15 -0.97
N THR A 224 12.86 -11.05 -0.57
CA THR A 224 13.05 -11.42 0.83
C THR A 224 14.49 -11.19 1.24
N GLY A 225 14.70 -10.47 2.34
CA GLY A 225 16.01 -10.24 2.94
C GLY A 225 16.06 -10.75 4.37
N CYS A 226 17.26 -11.11 4.84
CA CYS A 226 17.53 -11.42 6.23
C CYS A 226 18.80 -10.69 6.65
N TRP A 227 18.73 -9.99 7.78
CA TRP A 227 19.86 -9.29 8.39
C TRP A 227 19.99 -9.71 9.84
#